data_AF-A0A2N9I5Q4-F1
#
_entry.id   AF-A0A2N9I5Q4-F1
#
_cell.length_a   1.000
_cell.length_b   1.000
_cell.length_c   1.000
_cell.angle_alpha   90.00
_cell.angle_beta   90.00
_cell.angle_gamma   90.00
#
_symmetry.space_group_name_H-M   'P 1'
#
loop_
_entity.id
_entity.type
_entity.pdbx_description
1 polymer ?
#
loop_
_entity_poly.entity_id
_entity_poly.type
_entity_poly.pdbx_seq_one_letter_code
_entity_poly.pdbx_strand_id
1 'polypeptide(L)'
;MSCIDNDDNFTQHTTFDFPFNGPGLKGMYTCNGLVCLSDFVYKFFLWNPCVKKCMELPSPNVTYKTHVWFKASIGFGFDAKNNDFKVVRVVSLRNNADNADIQKDRPEVEVYSLSTGEWRMVTASLPPICLVKHCENQVYVNGAIHWLAFRRDDDYKKLHFVLVFDLGDEVFWEIPLPKFRSLPMEDLESQERKDLRITSGWISACVDSYVESLVLLDKPANSSAVTY
;
A
#
# COMPACT_ATOMS: atom_id res chain seq x y z
N MET A 1 10.60 15.63 48.77
CA MET A 1 9.22 15.29 48.39
C MET A 1 9.06 15.62 46.91
N SER A 2 8.95 14.57 46.08
CA SER A 2 8.28 14.47 44.76
C SER A 2 8.59 15.52 43.67
N CYS A 3 9.39 15.21 42.64
CA CYS A 3 9.07 14.43 41.42
C CYS A 3 8.06 15.14 40.49
N ILE A 4 8.54 15.71 39.38
CA ILE A 4 8.04 15.44 38.02
C ILE A 4 9.25 15.56 37.08
N ASP A 5 9.76 14.41 36.61
CA ASP A 5 10.60 14.33 35.42
C ASP A 5 9.71 14.66 34.21
N ASN A 6 9.96 15.80 33.55
CA ASN A 6 9.47 16.03 32.21
C ASN A 6 10.61 15.72 31.24
N ASP A 7 10.52 14.54 30.66
CA ASP A 7 11.45 13.96 29.71
C ASP A 7 11.44 14.76 28.39
N ASP A 8 12.22 15.85 28.34
CA ASP A 8 12.48 16.67 27.16
C ASP A 8 13.45 15.98 26.18
N ASN A 9 13.13 14.77 25.70
CA ASN A 9 14.02 14.13 24.73
C ASN A 9 13.33 13.20 23.71
N PHE A 10 12.47 13.78 22.88
CA PHE A 10 12.04 13.16 21.61
C PHE A 10 12.49 13.97 20.39
N THR A 11 13.72 14.50 20.43
CA THR A 11 14.27 15.30 19.31
C THR A 11 15.68 14.89 18.92
N GLN A 12 15.97 13.59 18.89
CA GLN A 12 17.14 13.10 18.15
C GLN A 12 16.72 12.78 16.71
N HIS A 13 16.65 13.81 15.86
CA HIS A 13 16.59 13.61 14.42
C HIS A 13 17.94 13.08 13.95
N THR A 14 18.05 11.76 13.78
CA THR A 14 19.18 11.20 13.03
C THR A 14 18.92 11.49 11.55
N THR A 15 19.59 12.50 11.02
CA THR A 15 19.64 12.74 9.58
C THR A 15 20.45 11.62 8.95
N PHE A 16 19.80 10.77 8.17
CA PHE A 16 20.51 9.81 7.33
C PHE A 16 20.77 10.48 5.99
N ASP A 17 22.03 10.47 5.54
CA ASP A 17 22.35 10.84 4.17
C ASP A 17 21.60 9.87 3.25
N PHE A 18 20.54 10.37 2.62
CA PHE A 18 19.77 9.58 1.69
C PHE A 18 20.73 9.19 0.54
N PRO A 19 20.99 7.89 0.29
CA PRO A 19 22.09 7.48 -0.57
C PRO A 19 21.87 7.79 -2.06
N PHE A 20 20.78 8.49 -2.41
CA PHE A 20 20.37 8.74 -3.80
C PHE A 20 20.30 10.22 -4.13
N ASN A 21 21.20 10.66 -5.02
CA ASN A 21 21.05 11.88 -5.83
C ASN A 21 20.36 11.54 -7.17
N GLY A 22 19.24 10.82 -7.12
CA GLY A 22 18.51 10.33 -8.29
C GLY A 22 17.10 10.92 -8.41
N PRO A 23 16.54 11.05 -9.63
CA PRO A 23 15.24 11.68 -9.82
C PRO A 23 14.10 10.81 -9.30
N GLY A 24 13.15 11.44 -8.59
CA GLY A 24 11.72 11.09 -8.66
C GLY A 24 11.26 9.76 -8.06
N LEU A 25 11.85 9.28 -6.96
CA LEU A 25 11.17 8.29 -6.12
C LEU A 25 9.87 8.90 -5.58
N LYS A 26 8.77 8.16 -5.68
CA LYS A 26 7.44 8.67 -5.32
C LYS A 26 6.72 7.76 -4.32
N GLY A 27 7.03 6.47 -4.30
CA GLY A 27 6.50 5.52 -3.32
C GLY A 27 7.51 5.22 -2.22
N MET A 28 7.06 5.21 -0.96
CA MET A 28 7.83 4.78 0.20
C MET A 28 6.97 3.90 1.09
N TYR A 29 7.50 2.73 1.43
CA TYR A 29 6.79 1.69 2.15
C TYR A 29 7.67 1.12 3.24
N THR A 30 7.12 0.79 4.39
CA THR A 30 7.91 0.31 5.52
C THR A 30 7.35 -0.97 6.10
N CYS A 31 8.23 -1.88 6.51
CA CYS A 31 7.86 -3.11 7.21
C CYS A 31 9.06 -3.58 8.03
N ASN A 32 8.86 -3.84 9.33
CA ASN A 32 9.87 -4.39 10.24
C ASN A 32 11.24 -3.68 10.17
N GLY A 33 11.24 -2.34 10.07
CA GLY A 33 12.45 -1.51 10.01
C GLY A 33 13.15 -1.46 8.64
N LEU A 34 12.65 -2.21 7.64
CA LEU A 34 13.10 -2.11 6.25
C LEU A 34 12.20 -1.13 5.48
N VAL A 35 12.81 -0.34 4.60
CA VAL A 35 12.12 0.65 3.76
C VAL A 35 12.22 0.20 2.31
N CYS A 36 11.08 0.07 1.63
CA CYS A 36 11.02 -0.11 0.19
C CYS A 36 10.69 1.22 -0.49
N LEU A 37 11.55 1.64 -1.41
CA LEU A 37 11.42 2.87 -2.18
C LEU A 37 11.17 2.52 -3.64
N SER A 38 10.30 3.28 -4.31
CA SER A 38 10.00 3.03 -5.73
C SER A 38 9.67 4.30 -6.53
N ASP A 39 9.98 4.26 -7.82
CA ASP A 39 9.48 5.22 -8.81
C ASP A 39 8.14 4.78 -9.45
N PHE A 40 7.54 3.71 -8.93
CA PHE A 40 6.34 2.99 -9.40
C PHE A 40 6.52 2.15 -10.67
N VAL A 41 7.61 2.33 -11.40
CA VAL A 41 7.70 1.90 -12.80
C VAL A 41 8.84 0.92 -13.01
N TYR A 42 10.06 1.29 -12.68
CA TYR A 42 11.26 0.55 -13.05
C TYR A 42 12.16 0.26 -11.86
N LYS A 43 12.25 1.20 -10.92
CA LYS A 43 13.26 1.18 -9.88
C LYS A 43 12.63 0.90 -8.53
N PHE A 44 13.22 -0.07 -7.85
CA PHE A 44 12.88 -0.43 -6.50
C PHE A 44 14.17 -0.53 -5.70
N PHE A 45 14.15 0.00 -4.48
CA PHE A 45 15.27 -0.10 -3.56
C PHE A 45 14.76 -0.59 -2.22
N LEU A 46 15.51 -1.50 -1.60
CA LEU A 46 15.35 -1.85 -0.20
C LEU A 46 16.46 -1.18 0.60
N TRP A 47 16.06 -0.40 1.60
CA TRP A 47 16.96 0.35 2.45
C TRP A 47 16.73 -0.03 3.90
N ASN A 48 17.79 -0.46 4.59
CA ASN A 48 17.82 -0.61 6.02
C ASN A 48 18.57 0.59 6.62
N PRO A 49 17.85 1.58 7.21
CA PRO A 49 18.47 2.78 7.77
C PRO A 49 19.42 2.46 8.93
N CYS A 50 19.08 1.47 9.77
CA CYS A 50 19.83 1.13 10.98
C CYS A 50 21.25 0.65 10.68
N VAL A 51 21.45 -0.09 9.59
CA VAL A 51 22.78 -0.57 9.17
C VAL A 51 23.33 0.18 7.95
N LYS A 52 22.65 1.23 7.50
CA LYS A 52 23.02 2.06 6.35
C LYS A 52 23.28 1.25 5.07
N LYS A 53 22.53 0.15 4.87
CA LYS A 53 22.63 -0.69 3.67
C LYS A 53 21.45 -0.43 2.77
N CYS A 54 21.74 -0.28 1.48
CA CYS A 54 20.73 -0.15 0.45
C CYS A 54 21.03 -1.12 -0.69
N MET A 55 19.98 -1.66 -1.29
CA MET A 55 20.05 -2.60 -2.39
C MET A 55 19.03 -2.23 -3.45
N GLU A 56 19.46 -2.12 -4.71
CA GLU A 56 18.57 -1.99 -5.86
C GLU A 56 18.04 -3.38 -6.23
N LEU A 57 16.74 -3.48 -6.47
CA LEU A 57 16.10 -4.70 -6.93
C LEU A 57 16.21 -4.81 -8.46
N PRO A 58 16.20 -6.02 -9.03
CA PRO A 58 16.08 -6.18 -10.48
C PRO A 58 14.79 -5.52 -11.00
N SER A 59 14.79 -5.20 -12.29
CA SER A 59 13.58 -4.68 -12.94
C SER A 59 12.45 -5.70 -12.89
N PRO A 60 11.20 -5.25 -12.67
CA PRO A 60 10.03 -6.13 -12.71
C PRO A 60 9.76 -6.66 -14.13
N ASN A 61 8.88 -7.65 -14.24
CA ASN A 61 8.49 -8.26 -15.51
C ASN A 61 7.67 -7.29 -16.37
N VAL A 62 6.75 -6.53 -15.75
CA VAL A 62 5.90 -5.56 -16.45
C VAL A 62 6.53 -4.17 -16.43
N THR A 63 6.97 -3.73 -17.61
CA THR A 63 7.65 -2.43 -17.85
C THR A 63 7.13 -1.71 -19.10
N TYR A 64 7.38 -0.40 -19.27
CA TYR A 64 6.94 0.29 -20.51
C TYR A 64 7.77 -0.10 -21.74
N LYS A 65 8.84 -0.90 -21.59
CA LYS A 65 9.53 -1.53 -22.72
C LYS A 65 8.75 -2.73 -23.26
N THR A 66 8.08 -3.44 -22.37
CA THR A 66 7.29 -4.64 -22.66
C THR A 66 5.82 -4.35 -22.97
N HIS A 67 5.28 -3.25 -22.42
CA HIS A 67 3.85 -2.91 -22.47
C HIS A 67 3.67 -1.43 -22.81
N VAL A 68 2.64 -1.10 -23.61
CA VAL A 68 2.41 0.28 -24.09
C VAL A 68 2.11 1.24 -22.95
N TRP A 69 1.18 0.85 -22.07
CA TRP A 69 0.79 1.66 -20.91
C TRP A 69 0.23 0.77 -19.80
N PHE A 70 0.57 1.09 -18.56
CA PHE A 70 0.00 0.42 -17.39
C PHE A 70 -0.11 1.38 -16.21
N LYS A 71 -0.90 0.98 -15.22
CA LYS A 71 -0.88 1.55 -13.87
C LYS A 71 -0.47 0.44 -12.91
N ALA A 72 0.41 0.74 -11.96
CA ALA A 72 0.81 -0.21 -10.94
C ALA A 72 0.53 0.37 -9.55
N SER A 73 0.01 -0.48 -8.67
CA SER A 73 0.03 -0.25 -7.23
C SER A 73 1.05 -1.19 -6.60
N ILE A 74 1.75 -0.71 -5.60
CA ILE A 74 2.80 -1.47 -4.92
C ILE A 74 2.32 -1.80 -3.51
N GLY A 75 2.77 -2.94 -3.03
CA GLY A 75 2.77 -3.27 -1.63
C GLY A 75 4.10 -3.85 -1.20
N PHE A 76 4.39 -3.71 0.08
CA PHE A 76 5.61 -4.21 0.70
C PHE A 76 5.27 -4.74 2.08
N GLY A 77 5.81 -5.91 2.42
CA GLY A 77 5.58 -6.53 3.71
C GLY A 77 6.46 -7.75 3.94
N PHE A 78 6.25 -8.36 5.10
CA PHE A 78 6.99 -9.53 5.54
C PHE A 78 6.10 -10.77 5.52
N ASP A 79 6.54 -11.78 4.78
CA ASP A 79 5.98 -13.11 4.79
C ASP A 79 6.57 -13.89 5.96
N ALA A 80 5.81 -14.01 7.06
CA ALA A 80 6.25 -14.76 8.23
C ALA A 80 6.35 -16.28 7.99
N LYS A 81 5.57 -16.82 7.04
CA LYS A 81 5.53 -18.26 6.74
C LYS A 81 6.81 -18.72 6.06
N ASN A 82 7.31 -17.94 5.11
CA ASN A 82 8.55 -18.23 4.39
C ASN A 82 9.75 -17.41 4.89
N ASN A 83 9.57 -16.61 5.94
CA ASN A 83 10.59 -15.73 6.55
C ASN A 83 11.27 -14.83 5.50
N ASP A 84 10.46 -14.11 4.75
CA ASP A 84 10.92 -13.38 3.56
C ASP A 84 10.28 -11.99 3.46
N PHE A 85 11.02 -11.04 2.90
CA PHE A 85 10.46 -9.75 2.53
C PHE A 85 9.99 -9.80 1.08
N LYS A 86 8.77 -9.34 0.84
CA LYS A 86 8.16 -9.37 -0.49
C LYS A 86 7.70 -7.99 -0.93
N VAL A 87 7.90 -7.71 -2.21
CA VAL A 87 7.29 -6.56 -2.90
C VAL A 87 6.24 -7.09 -3.85
N VAL A 88 5.02 -6.61 -3.74
CA VAL A 88 3.89 -7.01 -4.57
C VAL A 88 3.56 -5.86 -5.50
N ARG A 89 3.39 -6.14 -6.79
CA ARG A 89 2.85 -5.18 -7.76
C ARG A 89 1.56 -5.73 -8.34
N VAL A 90 0.52 -4.91 -8.31
CA VAL A 90 -0.74 -5.14 -9.02
C VAL A 90 -0.80 -4.19 -10.19
N VAL A 91 -0.77 -4.72 -11.41
CA VAL A 91 -0.57 -3.97 -12.64
C VAL A 91 -1.80 -4.07 -13.55
N SER A 92 -2.45 -2.93 -13.78
CA SER A 92 -3.54 -2.82 -14.76
C SER A 92 -2.98 -2.34 -16.09
N LEU A 93 -2.99 -3.22 -17.09
CA LEU A 93 -2.58 -2.91 -18.46
C LEU A 93 -3.64 -2.06 -19.17
N ARG A 94 -3.22 -1.16 -20.07
CA ARG A 94 -4.13 -0.41 -20.94
C ARG A 94 -3.81 -0.74 -22.39
N ASN A 95 -4.72 -1.49 -23.01
CA ASN A 95 -4.49 -2.02 -24.35
C ASN A 95 -4.68 -0.99 -25.49
N ASN A 96 -5.38 0.13 -25.28
CA ASN A 96 -5.54 1.20 -26.29
C ASN A 96 -5.61 2.61 -25.68
N ALA A 97 -5.08 3.60 -26.40
CA ALA A 97 -5.10 5.02 -26.00
C ALA A 97 -6.52 5.60 -25.86
N ASP A 98 -7.50 5.03 -26.57
CA ASP A 98 -8.88 5.56 -26.68
C ASP A 98 -9.93 4.79 -25.85
N ASN A 99 -9.57 3.65 -25.24
CA ASN A 99 -10.50 2.94 -24.38
C ASN A 99 -10.18 3.24 -22.90
N ALA A 100 -11.13 3.91 -22.25
CA ALA A 100 -11.14 4.22 -20.82
C ALA A 100 -11.49 2.99 -19.94
N ASP A 101 -11.67 1.82 -20.56
CA ASP A 101 -12.12 0.58 -19.91
C ASP A 101 -10.94 -0.25 -19.38
N ILE A 102 -10.06 0.38 -18.57
CA ILE A 102 -9.11 -0.33 -17.66
C ILE A 102 -9.87 -1.36 -16.78
N GLN A 103 -11.20 -1.26 -16.73
CA GLN A 103 -12.11 -1.92 -15.82
C GLN A 103 -12.54 -3.32 -16.26
N LYS A 104 -12.33 -3.71 -17.53
CA LYS A 104 -12.67 -5.06 -18.03
C LYS A 104 -11.48 -6.02 -18.02
N ASP A 105 -10.27 -5.47 -18.05
CA ASP A 105 -9.05 -6.27 -18.07
C ASP A 105 -8.67 -6.66 -16.63
N ARG A 106 -8.30 -7.93 -16.45
CA ARG A 106 -7.83 -8.43 -15.16
C ARG A 106 -6.43 -7.87 -14.90
N PRO A 107 -6.13 -7.38 -13.68
CA PRO A 107 -4.79 -6.94 -13.38
C PRO A 107 -3.83 -8.13 -13.36
N GLU A 108 -2.62 -7.90 -13.83
CA GLU A 108 -1.51 -8.81 -13.60
C GLU A 108 -0.90 -8.57 -12.22
N VAL A 109 -0.43 -9.64 -11.59
CA VAL A 109 0.20 -9.56 -10.27
C VAL A 109 1.58 -10.17 -10.37
N GLU A 110 2.57 -9.45 -9.86
CA GLU A 110 3.93 -9.96 -9.72
C GLU A 110 4.47 -9.70 -8.32
N VAL A 111 5.28 -10.64 -7.85
CA VAL A 111 5.85 -10.64 -6.50
C VAL A 111 7.36 -10.80 -6.63
N TYR A 112 8.08 -9.85 -6.04
CA TYR A 112 9.49 -9.98 -5.74
C TYR A 112 9.66 -10.68 -4.39
N SER A 113 10.57 -11.66 -4.35
CA SER A 113 11.01 -12.28 -3.11
C SER A 113 12.46 -11.88 -2.84
N LEU A 114 12.74 -11.39 -1.63
CA LEU A 114 14.10 -11.04 -1.23
C LEU A 114 14.99 -12.30 -1.15
N SER A 115 14.43 -13.41 -0.68
CA SER A 115 15.14 -14.68 -0.56
C SER A 115 15.62 -15.26 -1.89
N THR A 116 14.83 -15.13 -2.97
CA THR A 116 15.22 -15.60 -4.31
C THR A 116 15.92 -14.53 -5.13
N GLY A 117 15.70 -13.25 -4.80
CA GLY A 117 16.22 -12.13 -5.56
C GLY A 117 15.51 -11.89 -6.89
N GLU A 118 14.33 -12.47 -7.11
CA GLU A 118 13.65 -12.49 -8.41
C GLU A 118 12.18 -12.05 -8.34
N TRP A 119 11.70 -11.49 -9.44
CA TRP A 119 10.28 -11.24 -9.68
C TRP A 119 9.62 -12.45 -10.33
N ARG A 120 8.45 -12.85 -9.85
CA ARG A 120 7.61 -13.84 -10.53
C ARG A 120 6.18 -13.38 -10.66
N MET A 121 5.51 -13.88 -11.69
CA MET A 121 4.06 -13.68 -11.87
C MET A 121 3.29 -14.58 -10.91
N VAL A 122 2.25 -14.02 -10.30
CA VAL A 122 1.26 -14.80 -9.53
C VAL A 122 0.17 -15.25 -10.50
N THR A 123 -0.09 -16.55 -10.53
CA THR A 123 -1.07 -17.16 -11.45
C THR A 123 -2.52 -16.99 -10.99
N ALA A 124 -2.74 -16.59 -9.74
CA ALA A 124 -4.08 -16.35 -9.21
C ALA A 124 -4.76 -15.22 -9.99
N SER A 125 -5.84 -15.53 -10.70
CA SER A 125 -6.56 -14.55 -11.49
C SER A 125 -7.45 -13.70 -10.58
N LEU A 126 -7.09 -12.43 -10.40
CA LEU A 126 -7.99 -11.43 -9.83
C LEU A 126 -9.15 -11.16 -10.78
N PRO A 127 -10.37 -10.91 -10.26
CA PRO A 127 -11.43 -10.37 -11.10
C PRO A 127 -11.03 -8.98 -11.64
N PRO A 128 -11.71 -8.47 -12.67
CA PRO A 128 -11.48 -7.11 -13.14
C PRO A 128 -11.74 -6.11 -12.00
N ILE A 129 -10.68 -5.47 -11.53
CA ILE A 129 -10.69 -4.53 -10.41
C ILE A 129 -9.76 -3.37 -10.73
N CYS A 130 -10.01 -2.22 -10.11
CA CYS A 130 -9.17 -1.05 -10.17
C CYS A 130 -8.74 -0.67 -8.76
N LEU A 131 -7.46 -0.34 -8.59
CA LEU A 131 -6.96 0.24 -7.35
C LEU A 131 -7.16 1.76 -7.38
N VAL A 132 -7.59 2.34 -6.25
CA VAL A 132 -7.92 3.77 -6.18
C VAL A 132 -6.64 4.59 -6.37
N LYS A 133 -6.61 5.36 -7.47
CA LYS A 133 -5.49 6.26 -7.80
C LYS A 133 -5.37 7.31 -6.69
N HIS A 134 -4.15 7.59 -6.24
CA HIS A 134 -3.80 8.51 -5.15
C HIS A 134 -3.89 7.93 -3.73
N CYS A 135 -4.32 6.67 -3.57
CA CYS A 135 -4.10 5.92 -2.35
C CYS A 135 -2.76 5.18 -2.47
N GLU A 136 -1.65 5.92 -2.31
CA GLU A 136 -0.31 5.34 -2.11
C GLU A 136 -0.21 4.59 -0.76
N ASN A 137 -1.31 4.55 0.00
CA ASN A 137 -1.45 3.96 1.32
C ASN A 137 -1.83 2.48 1.19
N GLN A 138 -0.92 1.63 0.70
CA GLN A 138 -1.07 0.24 1.13
C GLN A 138 -0.83 0.18 2.63
N VAL A 139 -1.44 -0.80 3.28
CA VAL A 139 -1.18 -1.08 4.68
C VAL A 139 -0.79 -2.53 4.84
N TYR A 140 0.36 -2.74 5.48
CA TYR A 140 0.79 -4.06 5.92
C TYR A 140 0.32 -4.28 7.37
N VAL A 141 -0.56 -5.26 7.57
CA VAL A 141 -1.05 -5.67 8.89
C VAL A 141 -1.35 -7.16 8.87
N ASN A 142 -1.03 -7.85 9.96
CA ASN A 142 -1.31 -9.28 10.15
C ASN A 142 -0.82 -10.18 9.00
N GLY A 143 0.39 -9.93 8.48
CA GLY A 143 0.98 -10.75 7.41
C GLY A 143 0.41 -10.49 6.02
N ALA A 144 -0.52 -9.55 5.87
CA ALA A 144 -1.18 -9.25 4.62
C ALA A 144 -1.07 -7.77 4.22
N ILE A 145 -1.10 -7.52 2.92
CA ILE A 145 -1.12 -6.17 2.36
C ILE A 145 -2.54 -5.81 1.95
N HIS A 146 -2.96 -4.61 2.31
CA HIS A 146 -4.30 -4.09 2.12
C HIS A 146 -4.25 -2.88 1.21
N TRP A 147 -5.12 -2.83 0.21
CA TRP A 147 -5.31 -1.68 -0.67
C TRP A 147 -6.78 -1.30 -0.75
N LEU A 148 -7.05 -0.02 -0.94
CA LEU A 148 -8.38 0.43 -1.33
C LEU A 148 -8.59 0.17 -2.84
N ALA A 149 -9.61 -0.63 -3.15
CA ALA A 149 -9.96 -1.06 -4.49
C ALA A 149 -11.40 -0.71 -4.82
N PHE A 150 -11.74 -0.75 -6.10
CA PHE A 150 -13.11 -0.70 -6.56
C PHE A 150 -13.30 -1.53 -7.82
N ARG A 151 -14.54 -1.98 -8.03
CA ARG A 151 -15.04 -2.52 -9.31
C ARG A 151 -16.26 -1.72 -9.73
N ARG A 152 -16.65 -1.82 -11.01
CA ARG A 152 -17.92 -1.25 -11.46
C ARG A 152 -18.97 -2.34 -11.61
N ASP A 153 -20.21 -2.03 -11.23
CA ASP A 153 -21.36 -2.86 -11.60
C ASP A 153 -21.83 -2.56 -13.03
N ASP A 154 -22.86 -3.28 -13.48
CA ASP A 154 -23.45 -3.13 -14.81
C ASP A 154 -24.03 -1.72 -15.06
N ASP A 155 -24.36 -0.99 -13.97
CA ASP A 155 -24.82 0.41 -13.99
C ASP A 155 -23.65 1.42 -13.97
N TYR A 156 -22.40 0.96 -14.10
CA TYR A 156 -21.18 1.78 -13.99
C TYR A 156 -20.96 2.47 -12.63
N LYS A 157 -21.61 2.01 -11.55
CA LYS A 157 -21.39 2.50 -10.19
C LYS A 157 -20.15 1.86 -9.59
N LYS A 158 -19.34 2.65 -8.89
CA LYS A 158 -18.13 2.16 -8.20
C LYS A 158 -18.52 1.46 -6.91
N LEU A 159 -18.24 0.17 -6.83
CA LEU A 159 -18.31 -0.65 -5.63
C LEU A 159 -16.92 -0.69 -5.00
N HIS A 160 -16.72 0.07 -3.93
CA HIS A 160 -15.46 0.14 -3.19
C HIS A 160 -15.34 -1.00 -2.16
N PHE A 161 -14.14 -1.55 -2.03
CA PHE A 161 -13.81 -2.61 -1.08
C PHE A 161 -12.32 -2.54 -0.71
N VAL A 162 -11.92 -3.19 0.37
CA VAL A 162 -10.50 -3.40 0.68
C VAL A 162 -10.06 -4.70 0.01
N LEU A 163 -9.08 -4.60 -0.89
CA LEU A 163 -8.39 -5.76 -1.44
C LEU A 163 -7.30 -6.17 -0.47
N VAL A 164 -7.25 -7.45 -0.13
CA VAL A 164 -6.24 -8.01 0.76
C VAL A 164 -5.46 -9.10 0.04
N PHE A 165 -4.15 -9.10 0.26
CA PHE A 165 -3.24 -10.14 -0.23
C PHE A 165 -2.43 -10.71 0.93
N ASP A 166 -2.63 -12.00 1.22
CA ASP A 166 -1.79 -12.73 2.18
C ASP A 166 -0.41 -12.94 1.58
N LEU A 167 0.66 -12.57 2.30
CA LEU A 167 2.01 -12.75 1.76
C LEU A 167 2.53 -14.19 1.86
N GLY A 168 2.01 -15.01 2.77
CA GLY A 168 2.45 -16.38 3.01
C GLY A 168 1.79 -17.40 2.10
N ASP A 169 0.47 -17.28 1.92
CA ASP A 169 -0.32 -18.14 1.03
C ASP A 169 -0.49 -17.54 -0.37
N GLU A 170 -0.23 -16.24 -0.53
CA GLU A 170 -0.29 -15.52 -1.82
C GLU A 170 -1.65 -15.58 -2.49
N VAL A 171 -2.68 -15.48 -1.66
CA VAL A 171 -4.08 -15.47 -2.07
C VAL A 171 -4.71 -14.11 -1.82
N PHE A 172 -5.68 -13.77 -2.64
CA PHE A 172 -6.46 -12.54 -2.53
C PHE A 172 -7.83 -12.80 -1.91
N TRP A 173 -8.31 -11.85 -1.11
CA TRP A 173 -9.71 -11.76 -0.73
C TRP A 173 -10.16 -10.29 -0.63
N GLU A 174 -11.46 -10.11 -0.48
CA GLU A 174 -12.08 -8.80 -0.42
C GLU A 174 -12.75 -8.61 0.94
N ILE A 175 -12.59 -7.42 1.52
CA ILE A 175 -13.38 -6.98 2.67
C ILE A 175 -14.34 -5.90 2.19
N PRO A 176 -15.66 -6.11 2.27
CA PRO A 176 -16.64 -5.11 1.86
C PRO A 176 -16.57 -3.91 2.81
N LEU A 177 -16.65 -2.69 2.26
CA LEU A 177 -16.77 -1.51 3.09
C LEU A 177 -18.16 -1.45 3.76
N PRO A 178 -18.26 -0.87 4.97
CA PRO A 178 -19.56 -0.63 5.60
C PRO A 178 -20.46 0.18 4.68
N LYS A 179 -21.75 -0.17 4.63
CA LYS A 179 -22.77 0.59 3.89
C LYS A 179 -23.04 1.90 4.61
N PHE A 180 -22.31 2.96 4.27
CA PHE A 180 -22.68 4.31 4.70
C PHE A 180 -23.90 4.76 3.88
N ARG A 181 -24.98 5.18 4.55
CA ARG A 181 -26.12 5.82 3.88
C ARG A 181 -25.57 7.08 3.19
N SER A 182 -25.71 7.10 1.87
CA SER A 182 -25.18 8.09 0.93
C SER A 182 -25.22 9.53 1.46
N LEU A 183 -24.05 10.08 1.81
CA LEU A 183 -23.80 11.47 1.49
C LEU A 183 -23.24 11.48 0.07
N PRO A 184 -23.72 12.37 -0.81
CA PRO A 184 -23.27 12.41 -2.19
C PRO A 184 -21.77 12.70 -2.18
N MET A 185 -20.98 11.72 -2.60
CA MET A 185 -19.58 11.91 -2.91
C MET A 185 -19.53 12.57 -4.28
N GLU A 186 -19.93 13.85 -4.33
CA GLU A 186 -19.77 14.69 -5.51
C GLU A 186 -18.30 14.76 -5.90
N ASP A 187 -18.08 14.80 -7.22
CA ASP A 187 -16.85 14.51 -7.93
C ASP A 187 -15.59 15.11 -7.28
N LEU A 188 -14.73 14.22 -6.77
CA LEU A 188 -13.38 14.54 -6.30
C LEU A 188 -12.41 14.96 -7.43
N GLU A 189 -12.92 15.21 -8.65
CA GLU A 189 -12.12 15.57 -9.82
C GLU A 189 -12.04 17.09 -10.07
N SER A 190 -12.70 17.93 -9.26
CA SER A 190 -12.72 19.37 -9.49
C SER A 190 -12.60 20.21 -8.22
N GLN A 191 -11.44 20.21 -7.54
CA GLN A 191 -11.10 21.42 -6.79
C GLN A 191 -9.60 21.71 -6.70
N GLU A 192 -9.27 22.87 -7.25
CA GLU A 192 -7.94 23.45 -7.33
C GLU A 192 -7.27 23.60 -5.96
N ARG A 193 -5.94 23.44 -6.01
CA ARG A 193 -4.98 23.89 -5.00
C ARG A 193 -5.38 25.24 -4.41
N LYS A 194 -5.59 25.26 -3.09
CA LYS A 194 -5.19 26.41 -2.27
C LYS A 194 -4.29 25.92 -1.16
N ASP A 195 -3.01 26.28 -1.32
CA ASP A 195 -2.01 26.20 -0.27
C ASP A 195 -2.50 26.96 0.97
N LEU A 196 -2.59 26.24 2.09
CA LEU A 196 -2.21 26.69 3.43
C LEU A 196 -2.29 25.48 4.38
N ARG A 197 -1.12 24.91 4.66
CA ARG A 197 -0.74 24.16 5.88
C ARG A 197 -1.86 23.48 6.69
N ILE A 198 -2.48 22.42 6.17
CA ILE A 198 -2.79 21.15 6.88
C ILE A 198 -2.87 20.09 5.76
N THR A 199 -1.99 19.10 5.78
CA THR A 199 -1.93 18.06 4.75
C THR A 199 -3.17 17.15 4.78
N SER A 200 -3.68 16.88 3.58
CA SER A 200 -4.50 15.73 3.13
C SER A 200 -5.89 15.53 3.76
N GLY A 201 -6.91 16.01 3.05
CA GLY A 201 -8.33 15.85 3.39
C GLY A 201 -8.84 14.41 3.32
N TRP A 202 -9.42 13.99 4.44
CA TRP A 202 -10.53 13.05 4.65
C TRP A 202 -10.44 11.59 4.12
N ILE A 203 -9.79 11.30 3.00
CA ILE A 203 -9.65 9.92 2.48
C ILE A 203 -8.50 9.18 3.15
N SER A 204 -7.38 9.86 3.45
CA SER A 204 -6.32 9.31 4.31
C SER A 204 -6.91 8.88 5.65
N ALA A 205 -7.71 9.77 6.26
CA ALA A 205 -8.33 9.52 7.56
C ALA A 205 -9.21 8.27 7.59
N CYS A 206 -9.83 7.84 6.49
CA CYS A 206 -10.70 6.66 6.48
C CYS A 206 -9.89 5.35 6.45
N VAL A 207 -8.80 5.30 5.67
CA VAL A 207 -7.88 4.16 5.69
C VAL A 207 -7.11 4.11 7.01
N ASP A 208 -6.63 5.26 7.48
CA ASP A 208 -5.93 5.39 8.76
C ASP A 208 -6.86 4.99 9.93
N SER A 209 -8.12 5.44 9.94
CA SER A 209 -9.12 5.08 10.95
C SER A 209 -9.53 3.60 10.90
N TYR A 210 -9.67 3.01 9.71
CA TYR A 210 -9.97 1.59 9.56
C TYR A 210 -8.83 0.72 10.12
N VAL A 211 -7.59 1.13 9.88
CA VAL A 211 -6.39 0.41 10.35
C VAL A 211 -6.19 0.59 11.84
N GLU A 212 -6.33 1.81 12.37
CA GLU A 212 -6.33 2.05 13.82
C GLU A 212 -7.40 1.20 14.51
N SER A 213 -8.59 1.08 13.91
CA SER A 213 -9.67 0.25 14.45
C SER A 213 -9.29 -1.24 14.49
N LEU A 214 -8.67 -1.79 13.44
CA LEU A 214 -8.21 -3.19 13.43
C LEU A 214 -7.11 -3.44 14.47
N VAL A 215 -6.12 -2.55 14.55
CA VAL A 215 -5.01 -2.66 15.52
C VAL A 215 -5.50 -2.53 16.97
N LEU A 216 -6.54 -1.72 17.21
CA LEU A 216 -7.13 -1.55 18.54
C LEU A 216 -8.00 -2.75 18.95
N LEU A 217 -8.60 -3.48 18.00
CA LEU A 217 -9.42 -4.66 18.27
C LEU A 217 -8.60 -5.94 18.50
N ASP A 218 -7.39 -6.03 17.94
CA ASP A 218 -6.47 -7.16 18.13
C ASP A 218 -5.67 -7.10 19.45
N LYS A 219 -5.86 -6.05 20.27
CA LYS A 219 -5.32 -6.06 21.63
C LYS A 219 -6.01 -7.20 22.40
N PRO A 220 -5.26 -8.17 22.98
CA PRO A 220 -5.87 -9.14 23.87
C PRO A 220 -6.59 -8.36 24.95
N ALA A 221 -7.87 -8.68 25.16
CA ALA A 221 -8.64 -8.15 26.28
C ALA A 221 -7.87 -8.52 27.55
N ASN A 222 -7.04 -7.59 28.03
CA ASN A 222 -6.27 -7.80 29.23
C ASN A 222 -7.29 -8.02 30.34
N SER A 223 -7.22 -9.21 30.89
CA SER A 223 -7.98 -9.68 32.02
C SER A 223 -8.04 -8.59 33.10
N SER A 224 -9.21 -8.03 33.29
CA SER A 224 -9.63 -7.59 34.62
C SER A 224 -11.03 -8.14 34.80
N ALA A 225 -11.06 -9.30 35.46
CA ALA A 225 -12.24 -9.77 36.14
C ALA A 225 -12.75 -8.64 37.03
N VAL A 226 -13.90 -8.08 36.71
CA VAL A 226 -14.67 -7.35 37.70
C VAL A 226 -15.31 -8.42 38.57
N THR A 227 -14.72 -8.63 39.73
CA THR A 227 -15.28 -9.46 40.80
C THR A 227 -15.80 -8.51 41.87
N TYR A 228 -17.06 -8.77 42.25
CA TYR A 228 -17.96 -8.09 43.20
C TYR A 228 -18.71 -6.88 42.66
#